data_AF-C4XGZ9-F1
#
_entry.id   AF-C4XGZ9-F1
#
_cell.length_a   1.000
_cell.length_b   1.000
_cell.length_c   1.000
_cell.angle_alpha   90.00
_cell.angle_beta   90.00
_cell.angle_gamma   90.00
#
_symmetry.space_group_name_H-M   'P 1'
#
loop_
_entity.id
_entity.type
_entity.pdbx_description
1 polymer ?
#
loop_
_entity_poly.entity_id
_entity_poly.type
_entity_poly.pdbx_seq_one_letter_code
_entity_poly.pdbx_strand_id
1 'polypeptide(L)'
;MALDLTSLTKAIDALDRSLAATADGLPAIPPNLRDTVRAGIIQHFVVAYDLCWKFLQRWLRENVSPTDADFPRTHKDLFRQAARAGLLDDPTPWFGFGDARNLTSHTYDGETTLDVCEAARRFLPQAKELLARLADRND
;
A
#
# COMPACT_ATOMS: atom_id res chain seq x y z
N MET A 1 22.31 4.56 2.13
CA MET A 1 22.08 6.01 2.31
C MET A 1 20.70 6.14 2.92
N ALA A 2 20.50 6.96 3.95
CA ALA A 2 19.18 7.08 4.56
C ALA A 2 18.11 7.44 3.50
N LEU A 3 17.03 6.66 3.48
CA LEU A 3 15.85 6.88 2.65
C LEU A 3 15.08 8.10 3.16
N ASP A 4 14.70 9.01 2.26
CA ASP A 4 13.73 10.05 2.57
C ASP A 4 12.31 9.47 2.57
N LEU A 5 11.78 9.17 3.75
CA LEU A 5 10.46 8.57 3.94
C LEU A 5 9.29 9.58 3.88
N THR A 6 9.56 10.86 3.61
CA THR A 6 8.54 11.93 3.66
C THR A 6 7.37 11.66 2.71
N SER A 7 7.66 11.19 1.49
CA SER A 7 6.62 10.91 0.49
C SER A 7 5.75 9.71 0.88
N LEU A 8 6.36 8.63 1.38
CA LEU A 8 5.66 7.45 1.86
C LEU A 8 4.75 7.78 3.05
N THR A 9 5.28 8.53 4.01
CA THR A 9 4.53 8.99 5.20
C THR A 9 3.28 9.78 4.78
N LYS A 10 3.44 10.80 3.92
CA LYS A 10 2.33 11.62 3.44
C LYS A 10 1.26 10.82 2.71
N ALA A 11 1.64 9.81 1.94
CA ALA A 11 0.70 8.96 1.22
C ALA A 11 -0.09 8.04 2.17
N ILE A 12 0.56 7.43 3.15
CA ILE A 12 -0.10 6.61 4.18
C ILE A 12 -1.06 7.46 5.00
N ASP A 13 -0.64 8.66 5.41
CA ASP A 13 -1.50 9.59 6.16
C ASP A 13 -2.70 10.07 5.34
N ALA A 14 -2.54 10.25 4.02
CA ALA A 14 -3.65 10.60 3.14
C ALA A 14 -4.70 9.49 3.07
N LEU A 15 -4.26 8.24 2.96
CA LEU A 15 -5.16 7.08 3.02
C LEU A 15 -5.86 6.98 4.38
N ASP A 16 -5.11 7.13 5.47
CA ASP A 16 -5.64 7.11 6.83
C ASP A 16 -6.76 8.15 7.03
N ARG A 17 -6.50 9.40 6.64
CA ARG A 17 -7.49 10.48 6.71
C ARG A 17 -8.75 10.15 5.89
N SER A 18 -8.61 9.60 4.69
CA SER A 18 -9.76 9.24 3.86
C SER A 18 -10.58 8.10 4.44
N LEU A 19 -9.95 7.10 5.05
CA LEU A 19 -10.64 6.01 5.71
C LEU A 19 -11.31 6.48 7.01
N ALA A 20 -10.63 7.28 7.82
CA ALA A 20 -11.18 7.86 9.04
C ALA A 20 -12.39 8.77 8.78
N ALA A 21 -12.31 9.64 7.76
CA ALA A 21 -13.41 10.53 7.39
C ALA A 21 -14.69 9.79 6.94
N THR A 22 -14.60 8.49 6.66
CA THR A 22 -15.70 7.68 6.12
C THR A 22 -16.16 6.58 7.05
N ALA A 23 -15.56 6.43 8.23
CA ALA A 23 -15.88 5.38 9.19
C ALA A 23 -17.35 5.44 9.65
N ASP A 24 -17.90 6.63 9.90
CA ASP A 24 -19.22 6.79 10.53
C ASP A 24 -20.30 7.41 9.62
N GLY A 25 -19.94 7.89 8.42
CA GLY A 25 -20.82 8.76 7.62
C GLY A 25 -21.07 8.33 6.18
N LEU A 26 -20.37 7.30 5.68
CA LEU A 26 -20.43 6.94 4.26
C LEU A 26 -21.84 6.53 3.78
N PRO A 27 -22.66 5.80 4.57
CA PRO A 27 -24.05 5.51 4.19
C PRO A 27 -25.00 6.72 4.26
N ALA A 28 -24.65 7.75 5.03
CA ALA A 28 -25.50 8.93 5.25
C ALA A 28 -25.32 10.03 4.17
N ILE A 29 -24.25 9.96 3.37
CA ILE A 29 -24.01 10.92 2.28
C ILE A 29 -24.71 10.51 0.96
N PRO A 30 -25.07 11.49 0.11
CA PRO A 30 -25.70 11.24 -1.19
C PRO A 30 -24.89 10.27 -2.08
N PRO A 31 -25.53 9.46 -2.95
CA PRO A 31 -24.85 8.44 -3.75
C PRO A 31 -23.66 8.97 -4.57
N ASN A 32 -23.83 10.05 -5.33
CA ASN A 32 -22.75 10.61 -6.15
C ASN A 32 -21.55 11.11 -5.32
N LEU A 33 -21.83 11.67 -4.13
CA LEU A 33 -20.77 12.09 -3.20
C LEU A 33 -20.07 10.88 -2.61
N ARG A 34 -20.81 9.81 -2.30
CA ARG A 34 -20.26 8.53 -1.83
C ARG A 34 -19.28 7.92 -2.83
N ASP A 35 -19.64 7.93 -4.10
CA ASP A 35 -18.79 7.38 -5.16
C ASP A 35 -17.54 8.24 -5.38
N THR A 36 -17.69 9.57 -5.29
CA THR A 36 -16.55 10.50 -5.30
C THR A 36 -15.58 10.23 -4.14
N VAL A 37 -16.12 10.01 -2.94
CA VAL A 37 -15.34 9.69 -1.74
C VAL A 37 -14.63 8.34 -1.87
N ARG A 38 -15.33 7.31 -2.37
CA ARG A 38 -14.73 5.99 -2.65
C ARG A 38 -13.60 6.07 -3.66
N ALA A 39 -13.78 6.82 -4.75
CA ALA A 39 -12.73 7.07 -5.73
C ALA A 39 -11.48 7.71 -5.08
N GLY A 40 -11.69 8.65 -4.14
CA GLY A 40 -10.61 9.24 -3.35
C GLY A 40 -9.86 8.22 -2.47
N ILE A 41 -10.58 7.34 -1.77
CA ILE A 41 -9.98 6.25 -0.98
C ILE A 41 -9.13 5.34 -1.89
N ILE A 42 -9.70 4.92 -3.01
CA ILE A 42 -9.02 4.05 -3.99
C ILE A 42 -7.75 4.72 -4.49
N GLN A 43 -7.81 5.99 -4.86
CA GLN A 43 -6.64 6.71 -5.34
C GLN A 43 -5.54 6.81 -4.27
N HIS A 44 -5.89 7.12 -3.02
CA HIS A 44 -4.91 7.15 -1.93
C HIS A 44 -4.31 5.77 -1.65
N PHE A 45 -5.11 4.70 -1.74
CA PHE A 45 -4.62 3.33 -1.65
C PHE A 45 -3.60 3.02 -2.75
N VAL A 46 -3.91 3.32 -4.02
CA VAL A 46 -3.00 3.08 -5.14
C VAL A 46 -1.69 3.81 -4.95
N VAL A 47 -1.73 5.09 -4.57
CA VAL A 47 -0.52 5.90 -4.35
C VAL A 47 0.31 5.34 -3.19
N ALA A 48 -0.31 5.01 -2.05
CA ALA A 48 0.38 4.47 -0.89
C ALA A 48 0.99 3.09 -1.18
N TYR A 49 0.25 2.20 -1.83
CA TYR A 49 0.76 0.89 -2.27
C TYR A 49 1.94 1.05 -3.24
N ASP A 50 1.82 1.96 -4.22
CA ASP A 50 2.87 2.18 -5.21
C ASP A 50 4.16 2.73 -4.59
N LEU A 51 4.06 3.54 -3.53
CA LEU A 51 5.23 3.96 -2.78
C LEU A 51 5.79 2.84 -1.91
N CYS A 52 4.96 2.03 -1.24
CA CYS A 52 5.43 0.92 -0.41
C CYS A 52 6.38 -0.01 -1.17
N TRP A 53 5.99 -0.48 -2.35
CA TRP A 53 6.85 -1.39 -3.11
C TRP A 53 8.11 -0.69 -3.67
N LYS A 54 8.04 0.60 -4.02
CA LYS A 54 9.22 1.36 -4.46
C LYS A 54 10.24 1.55 -3.33
N PHE A 55 9.78 1.87 -2.13
CA PHE A 55 10.63 2.02 -0.96
C PHE A 55 11.23 0.68 -0.53
N LEU A 56 10.45 -0.41 -0.53
CA LEU A 56 10.97 -1.76 -0.31
C LEU A 56 12.07 -2.11 -1.32
N GLN A 57 11.81 -1.90 -2.61
CA GLN A 57 12.78 -2.19 -3.64
C GLN A 57 14.07 -1.40 -3.41
N ARG A 58 13.96 -0.11 -3.12
CA ARG A 58 15.12 0.75 -2.85
C ARG A 58 15.90 0.30 -1.62
N TRP A 59 15.21 0.03 -0.50
CA TRP A 59 15.86 -0.46 0.71
C TRP A 59 16.61 -1.77 0.45
N LEU A 60 16.00 -2.72 -0.24
CA LEU A 60 16.63 -4.01 -0.57
C LEU A 60 17.86 -3.82 -1.49
N ARG A 61 17.80 -2.90 -2.47
CA ARG A 61 18.95 -2.58 -3.34
C ARG A 61 20.17 -2.13 -2.54
N GLU A 62 19.93 -1.33 -1.50
CA GLU A 62 20.98 -0.65 -0.73
C GLU A 62 21.52 -1.51 0.43
N ASN A 63 20.71 -2.42 0.98
CA ASN A 63 21.01 -3.12 2.23
C ASN A 63 21.19 -4.63 2.11
N VAL A 64 20.77 -5.24 0.99
CA VAL A 64 20.96 -6.68 0.76
C VAL A 64 22.08 -6.87 -0.25
N SER A 65 23.07 -7.71 0.10
CA SER A 65 24.20 -7.99 -0.79
C SER A 65 23.71 -8.52 -2.14
N PRO A 66 24.21 -7.98 -3.27
CA PRO A 66 23.75 -8.38 -4.58
C PRO A 66 24.30 -9.76 -4.93
N THR A 67 23.42 -10.75 -4.97
CA THR A 67 23.52 -11.82 -5.96
C THR A 67 22.56 -11.45 -7.09
N ASP A 68 23.06 -11.30 -8.33
CA ASP A 68 22.25 -10.89 -9.49
C ASP A 68 21.03 -11.80 -9.75
N ALA A 69 21.06 -13.03 -9.24
CA ALA A 69 19.95 -13.98 -9.27
C ALA A 69 18.78 -13.60 -8.32
N ASP A 70 19.01 -12.74 -7.34
CA ASP A 70 18.07 -12.41 -6.27
C ASP A 70 17.36 -11.07 -6.46
N PHE A 71 17.60 -10.30 -7.52
CA PHE A 71 16.80 -9.10 -7.73
C PHE A 71 15.33 -9.46 -8.02
N PRO A 72 14.35 -8.87 -7.32
CA PRO A 72 12.96 -9.27 -7.46
C PRO A 72 12.45 -8.97 -8.88
N ARG A 73 12.02 -10.03 -9.56
CA ARG A 73 11.50 -9.97 -10.94
C ARG A 73 10.01 -9.60 -10.99
N THR A 74 9.32 -9.75 -9.87
CA THR A 74 7.90 -9.45 -9.70
C THR A 74 7.66 -8.75 -8.37
N HIS A 75 6.52 -8.06 -8.22
CA HIS A 75 6.11 -7.53 -6.91
C HIS A 75 5.97 -8.66 -5.87
N LYS A 76 5.50 -9.85 -6.26
CA LYS A 76 5.39 -10.98 -5.33
C LYS A 76 6.76 -11.42 -4.81
N ASP A 77 7.77 -11.47 -5.66
CA ASP A 77 9.15 -11.79 -5.24
C ASP A 77 9.73 -10.70 -4.35
N LEU A 78 9.46 -9.43 -4.66
CA LEU A 78 9.87 -8.29 -3.85
C LEU A 78 9.34 -8.41 -2.41
N PHE A 79 8.04 -8.67 -2.23
CA PHE A 79 7.46 -8.82 -0.90
C PHE A 79 8.00 -10.04 -0.16
N ARG A 80 8.26 -11.17 -0.85
CA ARG A 80 8.92 -12.34 -0.22
C ARG A 80 10.31 -12.00 0.29
N GLN A 81 11.09 -11.23 -0.47
CA GLN A 81 12.42 -10.82 -0.05
C GLN A 81 12.37 -9.81 1.10
N ALA A 82 11.44 -8.86 1.05
CA ALA A 82 11.19 -7.93 2.15
C ALA A 82 10.86 -8.69 3.45
N ALA A 83 10.04 -9.75 3.38
CA ALA A 83 9.77 -10.61 4.52
C ALA A 83 11.01 -11.35 5.03
N ARG A 84 11.84 -11.93 4.14
CA ARG A 84 13.13 -12.56 4.52
C ARG A 84 14.10 -11.57 5.16
N ALA A 85 14.09 -10.32 4.71
CA ALA A 85 14.87 -9.25 5.31
C ALA A 85 14.26 -8.76 6.64
N GLY A 86 13.08 -9.21 7.04
CA GLY A 86 12.39 -8.81 8.27
C GLY A 86 11.65 -7.47 8.18
N LEU A 87 11.50 -6.90 6.98
CA LEU A 87 10.70 -5.69 6.75
C LEU A 87 9.19 -5.95 6.76
N LEU A 88 8.78 -7.22 6.66
CA LEU A 88 7.38 -7.66 6.69
C LEU A 88 7.30 -8.96 7.48
N ASP A 89 6.19 -9.20 8.18
CA ASP A 89 5.95 -10.48 8.86
C ASP A 89 5.42 -11.55 7.88
N ASP A 90 4.44 -11.18 7.07
CA ASP A 90 3.83 -12.05 6.07
C ASP A 90 3.72 -11.31 4.72
N PRO A 91 4.32 -11.82 3.63
CA PRO A 91 4.19 -11.23 2.30
C PRO A 91 2.83 -11.52 1.65
N THR A 92 2.05 -12.48 2.15
CA THR A 92 0.83 -12.98 1.50
C THR A 92 -0.26 -11.91 1.33
N PRO A 93 -0.58 -11.07 2.34
CA PRO A 93 -1.57 -10.00 2.18
C PRO A 93 -1.21 -9.02 1.06
N TRP A 94 0.09 -8.77 0.86
CA TRP A 94 0.59 -7.85 -0.16
C TRP A 94 0.32 -8.31 -1.59
N PHE A 95 0.20 -9.62 -1.81
CA PHE A 95 -0.22 -10.14 -3.11
C PHE A 95 -1.66 -9.74 -3.41
N GLY A 96 -2.55 -9.88 -2.42
CA GLY A 96 -3.94 -9.48 -2.54
C GLY A 96 -4.10 -7.97 -2.72
N PHE A 97 -3.26 -7.15 -2.08
CA PHE A 97 -3.27 -5.70 -2.31
C PHE A 97 -2.82 -5.35 -3.74
N GLY A 98 -1.84 -6.07 -4.28
CA GLY A 98 -1.45 -5.94 -5.69
C GLY A 98 -2.57 -6.31 -6.66
N ASP A 99 -3.30 -7.38 -6.37
CA ASP A 99 -4.44 -7.81 -7.17
C ASP A 99 -5.58 -6.78 -7.10
N ALA A 100 -5.90 -6.26 -5.90
CA ALA A 100 -6.87 -5.17 -5.72
C ALA A 100 -6.46 -3.88 -6.44
N ARG A 101 -5.18 -3.53 -6.42
CA ARG A 101 -4.63 -2.39 -7.19
C ARG A 101 -4.80 -2.59 -8.69
N ASN A 102 -4.70 -3.81 -9.21
CA ASN A 102 -4.91 -4.07 -10.63
C ASN A 102 -6.38 -3.97 -11.03
N LEU A 103 -7.31 -4.21 -10.11
CA LEU A 103 -8.75 -4.04 -10.35
C LEU A 103 -9.19 -2.56 -10.39
N THR A 104 -8.33 -1.60 -10.03
CA THR A 104 -8.72 -0.19 -9.98
C THR A 104 -9.06 0.39 -11.34
N SER A 105 -8.56 -0.18 -12.44
CA SER A 105 -8.97 0.19 -13.79
C SER A 105 -10.41 -0.21 -14.12
N HIS A 106 -11.03 -1.06 -13.30
CA HIS A 106 -12.38 -1.58 -13.45
C HIS A 106 -13.38 -1.00 -12.43
N THR A 107 -13.01 0.05 -11.69
CA THR A 107 -13.88 0.66 -10.65
C THR A 107 -15.11 1.38 -11.20
N TYR A 108 -15.32 1.39 -12.52
CA TYR A 108 -16.62 1.73 -13.10
C TYR A 108 -17.69 0.68 -12.79
N ASP A 109 -17.28 -0.53 -12.40
CA ASP A 109 -18.13 -1.56 -11.81
C ASP A 109 -18.23 -1.35 -10.28
N GLY A 110 -19.47 -1.22 -9.80
CA GLY A 110 -19.77 -0.83 -8.42
C GLY A 110 -19.37 -1.89 -7.38
N GLU A 111 -19.41 -3.18 -7.75
CA GLU A 111 -18.98 -4.29 -6.89
C GLU A 111 -17.46 -4.25 -6.69
N THR A 112 -16.72 -4.10 -7.79
CA THR A 112 -15.25 -3.92 -7.79
C THR A 112 -14.80 -2.75 -6.89
N THR A 113 -15.56 -1.65 -6.84
CA THR A 113 -15.24 -0.50 -5.98
C THR A 113 -15.27 -0.84 -4.49
N LEU A 114 -16.23 -1.66 -4.05
CA LEU A 114 -16.36 -2.05 -2.64
C LEU A 114 -15.21 -2.94 -2.22
N ASP A 115 -14.85 -3.91 -3.05
CA ASP A 115 -13.76 -4.85 -2.79
C ASP A 115 -12.42 -4.13 -2.64
N VAL A 116 -12.15 -3.15 -3.52
CA VAL A 116 -10.92 -2.35 -3.43
C VAL A 116 -10.92 -1.46 -2.17
N CYS A 117 -12.07 -0.89 -1.78
CA CYS A 117 -12.16 -0.13 -0.53
C CYS A 117 -11.90 -1.00 0.71
N GLU A 118 -12.40 -2.23 0.72
CA GLU A 118 -12.09 -3.20 1.78
C GLU A 118 -10.61 -3.59 1.79
N ALA A 119 -10.01 -3.82 0.63
CA ALA A 119 -8.58 -4.06 0.51
C ALA A 119 -7.76 -2.88 1.06
N ALA A 120 -8.17 -1.64 0.75
CA ALA A 120 -7.53 -0.43 1.27
C ALA A 120 -7.58 -0.33 2.80
N ARG A 121 -8.71 -0.70 3.43
CA ARG A 121 -8.85 -0.77 4.90
C ARG A 121 -7.89 -1.76 5.52
N ARG A 122 -7.77 -2.96 4.92
CA ARG A 122 -6.84 -4.02 5.38
C ARG A 122 -5.37 -3.69 5.12
N PHE A 123 -5.10 -2.92 4.07
CA PHE A 123 -3.76 -2.49 3.70
C PHE A 123 -3.19 -1.44 4.66
N LEU A 124 -4.00 -0.48 5.12
CA LEU A 124 -3.52 0.63 5.96
C LEU A 124 -2.64 0.21 7.15
N PRO A 125 -3.04 -0.75 8.02
CA PRO A 125 -2.19 -1.17 9.14
C PRO A 125 -0.87 -1.83 8.67
N GLN A 126 -0.89 -2.58 7.56
CA GLN A 126 0.31 -3.20 6.99
C GLN A 126 1.28 -2.15 6.45
N ALA A 127 0.76 -1.08 5.83
CA ALA A 127 1.56 0.02 5.33
C ALA A 127 2.21 0.83 6.46
N LYS A 128 1.47 1.08 7.55
CA LYS A 128 2.00 1.74 8.75
C LYS A 128 3.12 0.93 9.41
N GLU A 129 2.94 -0.37 9.53
CA GLU A 129 3.97 -1.28 10.05
C GLU A 129 5.23 -1.28 9.17
N LEU A 130 5.06 -1.36 7.85
CA LEU A 130 6.18 -1.25 6.93
C LEU A 130 6.93 0.07 7.08
N LEU A 131 6.21 1.20 7.18
CA LEU A 131 6.83 2.51 7.37
C LEU A 131 7.66 2.56 8.65
N ALA A 132 7.13 2.03 9.76
CA ALA A 132 7.84 1.95 11.03
C ALA A 132 9.14 1.14 10.89
N ARG A 133 9.07 -0.06 10.29
CA ARG A 133 10.25 -0.90 10.07
C ARG A 133 11.29 -0.29 9.16
N LEU A 134 10.85 0.43 8.12
CA LEU A 134 11.77 1.17 7.25
C LEU A 134 12.46 2.28 8.02
N ALA A 135 11.73 3.04 8.86
CA ALA A 135 12.29 4.11 9.69
C ALA A 135 13.29 3.58 10.73
N ASP A 136 12.98 2.47 11.39
CA ASP A 136 13.84 1.81 12.39
C ASP A 136 15.15 1.26 11.78
N ARG A 137 15.20 1.09 10.46
CA ARG A 137 16.32 0.49 9.72
C ARG A 137 16.92 1.47 8.70
N ASN A 138 16.82 2.76 9.00
CA ASN A 138 17.18 3.85 8.09
C ASN A 138 18.48 4.58 8.49
N ASP A 139 19.51 3.83 8.85
CA ASP A 139 20.80 4.37 9.30
C ASP A 139 21.72 4.81 8.14
#